data_AF-A0A011VVN2-F1
#
_entry.id   AF-A0A011VVN2-F1
#
_cell.length_a   1.000
_cell.length_b   1.000
_cell.length_c   1.000
_cell.angle_alpha   90.00
_cell.angle_beta   90.00
_cell.angle_gamma   90.00
#
_symmetry.space_group_name_H-M   'P 1'
#
loop_
_entity.id
_entity.type
_entity.pdbx_description
1 polymer ?
#
loop_
_entity_poly.entity_id
_entity_poly.type
_entity_poly.pdbx_seq_one_letter_code
_entity_poly.pdbx_strand_id
1 'polypeptide(L)'
;MVEIENGILINFEDEECEFFEVPEGVTEIDEDAFCGAHNLKRVKFPNTLKKIGDSAFMWSGLTEMHIPANVEEICDSAFQGCKCLEKVTIENGLVTIDQNAFFECIKLKEILLPASLKTIGNAAFRNCESLESAVISEGTETLGNGAFLNCHNLKKLSLPSTLSEIEPAALAGCSSLDDLILSNENPYFTISDGMLFDKDLTKLVYCSACKDSAIIPEGVEEICDYAFAGCTKLKNITLPKSLKKISSYSFRNTNLLTDVYLPDGVEVDGDPEFVDDTCIHLNGSRGEMTFYPRETPYNECFMLVFDRDFSIMFDHKPKYALIFRMYFAGIEGAAEYVKKNFAKMIGMAVENSDVDTVRKVLELREMVTKRNVKRLIEKAEYCEPIHYLLTEYAKTL
;
A
#
# COMPACT_ATOMS: atom_id res chain seq x y z
N MET A 1 -37.67 13.93 -21.09
CA MET A 1 -38.70 14.26 -20.10
C MET A 1 -38.01 14.73 -18.82
N VAL A 2 -38.56 15.72 -18.13
CA VAL A 2 -38.08 16.10 -16.79
C VAL A 2 -39.25 15.96 -15.84
N GLU A 3 -39.06 15.21 -14.77
CA GLU A 3 -40.08 14.94 -13.75
C GLU A 3 -39.70 15.62 -12.45
N ILE A 4 -40.62 16.45 -11.94
CA ILE A 4 -40.46 17.17 -10.68
C ILE A 4 -41.73 16.96 -9.88
N GLU A 5 -41.60 16.40 -8.68
CA GLU A 5 -42.72 16.24 -7.74
C GLU A 5 -42.38 16.90 -6.41
N ASN A 6 -43.28 17.74 -5.90
CA ASN A 6 -43.15 18.38 -4.58
C ASN A 6 -41.81 19.13 -4.34
N GLY A 7 -41.18 19.65 -5.40
CA GLY A 7 -39.89 20.33 -5.32
C GLY A 7 -38.67 19.40 -5.38
N ILE A 8 -38.86 18.13 -5.73
CA ILE A 8 -37.78 17.16 -5.95
C ILE A 8 -37.69 16.87 -7.44
N LEU A 9 -36.49 16.99 -8.03
CA LEU A 9 -36.25 16.56 -9.40
C LEU A 9 -35.93 15.07 -9.40
N ILE A 10 -36.88 14.27 -9.88
CA ILE A 10 -36.86 12.80 -9.77
C ILE A 10 -36.18 12.16 -10.97
N ASN A 11 -36.40 12.72 -12.17
CA ASN A 11 -35.90 12.10 -13.39
C ASN A 11 -35.59 13.14 -14.46
N PHE A 12 -34.49 12.92 -15.16
CA PHE A 12 -34.03 13.68 -16.31
C PHE A 12 -33.73 12.71 -17.47
N GLU A 13 -34.58 12.76 -18.49
CA GLU A 13 -34.45 11.98 -19.72
C GLU A 13 -34.30 12.92 -20.92
N ASP A 14 -33.12 13.46 -21.14
CA ASP A 14 -32.82 14.19 -22.37
C ASP A 14 -31.41 13.83 -22.85
N GLU A 15 -31.37 12.88 -23.80
CA GLU A 15 -30.13 12.37 -24.35
C GLU A 15 -29.37 13.40 -25.19
N GLU A 16 -29.98 14.51 -25.63
CA GLU A 16 -29.32 15.51 -26.48
C GLU A 16 -28.98 16.81 -25.72
N CYS A 17 -29.43 16.94 -24.47
CA CYS A 17 -29.24 18.14 -23.68
C CYS A 17 -27.79 18.28 -23.18
N GLU A 18 -27.11 19.35 -23.58
CA GLU A 18 -25.77 19.69 -23.08
C GLU A 18 -25.79 20.62 -21.86
N PHE A 19 -26.86 21.38 -21.65
CA PHE A 19 -27.00 22.33 -20.54
C PHE A 19 -28.44 22.32 -20.00
N PHE A 20 -28.57 22.11 -18.69
CA PHE A 20 -29.86 22.13 -18.02
C PHE A 20 -29.87 23.14 -16.86
N GLU A 21 -30.93 23.95 -16.79
CA GLU A 21 -31.20 24.86 -15.68
C GLU A 21 -32.32 24.27 -14.84
N VAL A 22 -31.99 23.85 -13.61
CA VAL A 22 -32.95 23.27 -12.67
C VAL A 22 -33.92 24.39 -12.22
N PRO A 23 -35.24 24.18 -12.32
CA PRO A 23 -36.23 25.22 -11.99
C PRO A 23 -36.14 25.72 -10.55
N GLU A 24 -36.38 27.03 -10.35
CA GLU A 24 -36.54 27.61 -9.01
C GLU A 24 -37.64 26.91 -8.22
N GLY A 25 -37.40 26.69 -6.92
CA GLY A 25 -38.29 25.93 -6.03
C GLY A 25 -37.93 24.46 -5.89
N VAL A 26 -37.04 23.92 -6.73
CA VAL A 26 -36.45 22.60 -6.51
C VAL A 26 -35.52 22.66 -5.29
N THR A 27 -35.73 21.77 -4.33
CA THR A 27 -34.97 21.67 -3.08
C THR A 27 -34.07 20.43 -3.03
N GLU A 28 -34.32 19.41 -3.85
CA GLU A 28 -33.55 18.17 -3.87
C GLU A 28 -33.45 17.63 -5.31
N ILE A 29 -32.27 17.09 -5.64
CA ILE A 29 -32.09 16.19 -6.78
C ILE A 29 -32.17 14.78 -6.23
N ASP A 30 -33.12 13.98 -6.72
CA ASP A 30 -33.37 12.63 -6.21
C ASP A 30 -32.26 11.64 -6.61
N GLU A 31 -32.35 10.44 -6.04
CA GLU A 31 -31.54 9.30 -6.44
C GLU A 31 -31.62 9.07 -7.96
N ASP A 32 -30.46 8.85 -8.58
CA ASP A 32 -30.31 8.55 -10.01
C ASP A 32 -30.87 9.59 -11.00
N ALA A 33 -31.33 10.76 -10.56
CA ALA A 33 -32.13 11.67 -11.39
C ALA A 33 -31.47 12.08 -12.73
N PHE A 34 -30.15 12.22 -12.78
CA PHE A 34 -29.33 12.47 -13.98
C PHE A 34 -28.31 11.35 -14.25
N CYS A 35 -28.53 10.14 -13.69
CA CYS A 35 -27.65 9.00 -13.90
C CYS A 35 -27.56 8.65 -15.40
N GLY A 36 -26.34 8.50 -15.89
CA GLY A 36 -26.08 8.20 -17.30
C GLY A 36 -26.34 9.36 -18.28
N ALA A 37 -26.54 10.59 -17.83
CA ALA A 37 -26.71 11.77 -18.70
C ALA A 37 -25.41 12.15 -19.44
N HIS A 38 -24.96 11.31 -20.38
CA HIS A 38 -23.63 11.37 -21.01
C HIS A 38 -23.38 12.62 -21.87
N ASN A 39 -24.44 13.24 -22.39
CA ASN A 39 -24.34 14.45 -23.20
C ASN A 39 -24.45 15.74 -22.37
N LEU A 40 -24.99 15.67 -21.15
CA LEU A 40 -25.11 16.80 -20.24
C LEU A 40 -23.73 17.26 -19.76
N LYS A 41 -23.32 18.48 -20.15
CA LYS A 41 -22.00 19.03 -19.83
C LYS A 41 -22.01 19.92 -18.61
N ARG A 42 -23.16 20.55 -18.33
CA ARG A 42 -23.32 21.59 -17.31
C ARG A 42 -24.74 21.60 -16.75
N VAL A 43 -24.85 21.79 -15.44
CA VAL A 43 -26.13 22.01 -14.77
C VAL A 43 -26.06 23.28 -13.93
N LYS A 44 -27.11 24.09 -14.00
CA LYS A 44 -27.28 25.25 -13.13
C LYS A 44 -28.32 24.94 -12.06
N PHE A 45 -27.89 24.94 -10.80
CA PHE A 45 -28.77 24.75 -9.65
C PHE A 45 -29.44 26.05 -9.20
N PRO A 46 -30.70 26.00 -8.71
CA PRO A 46 -31.35 27.12 -8.07
C PRO A 46 -30.78 27.33 -6.66
N ASN A 47 -30.97 28.52 -6.10
CA ASN A 47 -30.58 28.79 -4.72
C ASN A 47 -31.43 28.03 -3.70
N THR A 48 -32.56 27.45 -4.10
CA THR A 48 -33.41 26.63 -3.22
C THR A 48 -32.89 25.22 -2.99
N LEU A 49 -31.89 24.76 -3.75
CA LEU A 49 -31.35 23.40 -3.67
C LEU A 49 -30.60 23.18 -2.35
N LYS A 50 -30.92 22.07 -1.67
CA LYS A 50 -30.34 21.68 -0.38
C LYS A 50 -29.58 20.37 -0.39
N LYS A 51 -29.93 19.46 -1.29
CA LYS A 51 -29.41 18.09 -1.30
C LYS A 51 -29.25 17.56 -2.73
N ILE A 52 -28.16 16.83 -2.94
CA ILE A 52 -27.90 16.06 -4.16
C ILE A 52 -27.86 14.59 -3.75
N GLY A 53 -28.89 13.84 -4.16
CA GLY A 53 -29.13 12.46 -3.75
C GLY A 53 -28.13 11.44 -4.31
N ASP A 54 -28.33 10.20 -3.89
CA ASP A 54 -27.45 9.08 -4.22
C ASP A 54 -27.38 8.87 -5.74
N SER A 55 -26.17 8.70 -6.27
CA SER A 55 -25.94 8.46 -7.70
C SER A 55 -26.56 9.51 -8.66
N ALA A 56 -26.99 10.68 -8.16
CA ALA A 56 -27.79 11.65 -8.90
C ALA A 56 -27.19 12.05 -10.26
N PHE A 57 -25.87 12.09 -10.39
CA PHE A 57 -25.13 12.39 -11.62
C PHE A 57 -24.15 11.28 -12.01
N MET A 58 -24.33 10.05 -11.50
CA MET A 58 -23.44 8.93 -11.78
C MET A 58 -23.30 8.72 -13.30
N TRP A 59 -22.07 8.55 -13.78
CA TRP A 59 -21.72 8.39 -15.20
C TRP A 59 -22.19 9.52 -16.15
N SER A 60 -22.52 10.70 -15.62
CA SER A 60 -22.90 11.84 -16.43
C SER A 60 -21.72 12.43 -17.23
N GLY A 61 -22.06 13.20 -18.26
CA GLY A 61 -21.11 13.88 -19.15
C GLY A 61 -20.54 15.19 -18.62
N LEU A 62 -20.78 15.51 -17.34
CA LEU A 62 -20.48 16.81 -16.75
C LEU A 62 -19.01 17.17 -16.93
N THR A 63 -18.75 18.43 -17.25
CA THR A 63 -17.40 18.99 -17.42
C THR A 63 -17.05 19.98 -16.31
N GLU A 64 -18.05 20.66 -15.78
CA GLU A 64 -17.96 21.51 -14.60
C GLU A 64 -19.20 21.37 -13.73
N MET A 65 -19.03 21.58 -12.42
CA MET A 65 -20.12 21.62 -11.46
C MET A 65 -19.94 22.77 -10.47
N HIS A 66 -21.02 23.49 -10.20
CA HIS A 66 -21.10 24.54 -9.18
C HIS A 66 -22.11 24.14 -8.10
N ILE A 67 -21.63 23.88 -6.89
CA ILE A 67 -22.42 23.52 -5.73
C ILE A 67 -22.69 24.80 -4.89
N PRO A 68 -23.95 25.29 -4.83
CA PRO A 68 -24.28 26.54 -4.15
C PRO A 68 -24.28 26.37 -2.62
N ALA A 69 -24.19 27.49 -1.89
CA ALA A 69 -24.03 27.54 -0.43
C ALA A 69 -25.18 26.91 0.39
N ASN A 70 -26.33 26.62 -0.24
CA ASN A 70 -27.45 25.99 0.45
C ASN A 70 -27.43 24.46 0.39
N VAL A 71 -26.54 23.87 -0.41
CA VAL A 71 -26.35 22.41 -0.45
C VAL A 71 -25.50 21.99 0.73
N GLU A 72 -26.10 21.23 1.64
CA GLU A 72 -25.47 20.76 2.88
C GLU A 72 -24.78 19.40 2.69
N GLU A 73 -25.22 18.60 1.71
CA GLU A 73 -24.80 17.21 1.54
C GLU A 73 -24.69 16.82 0.05
N ILE A 74 -23.59 16.13 -0.29
CA ILE A 74 -23.42 15.38 -1.53
C ILE A 74 -23.41 13.90 -1.15
N CYS A 75 -24.49 13.19 -1.49
CA CYS A 75 -24.72 11.83 -1.03
C CYS A 75 -23.90 10.78 -1.81
N ASP A 76 -24.17 9.49 -1.51
CA ASP A 76 -23.35 8.37 -1.97
C ASP A 76 -23.27 8.32 -3.49
N SER A 77 -22.06 8.23 -4.03
CA SER A 77 -21.80 8.06 -5.47
C SER A 77 -22.39 9.15 -6.37
N ALA A 78 -22.80 10.31 -5.81
CA ALA A 78 -23.54 11.35 -6.54
C ALA A 78 -22.90 11.76 -7.87
N PHE A 79 -21.57 11.84 -7.96
CA PHE A 79 -20.81 12.13 -9.19
C PHE A 79 -19.87 10.98 -9.59
N GLN A 80 -20.12 9.76 -9.11
CA GLN A 80 -19.29 8.60 -9.45
C GLN A 80 -19.19 8.41 -10.97
N GLY A 81 -17.97 8.25 -11.47
CA GLY A 81 -17.71 7.98 -12.87
C GLY A 81 -18.03 9.14 -13.82
N CYS A 82 -18.14 10.38 -13.32
CA CYS A 82 -18.18 11.60 -14.14
C CYS A 82 -16.81 11.85 -14.79
N LYS A 83 -16.43 11.00 -15.75
CA LYS A 83 -15.07 10.94 -16.34
C LYS A 83 -14.70 12.20 -17.15
N CYS A 84 -15.66 13.06 -17.44
CA CYS A 84 -15.44 14.35 -18.10
C CYS A 84 -15.29 15.53 -17.13
N LEU A 85 -15.55 15.34 -15.82
CA LEU A 85 -15.62 16.43 -14.85
C LEU A 85 -14.21 16.95 -14.57
N GLU A 86 -13.94 18.18 -14.98
CA GLU A 86 -12.62 18.83 -14.84
C GLU A 86 -12.58 19.78 -13.64
N LYS A 87 -13.72 20.36 -13.27
CA LYS A 87 -13.81 21.42 -12.28
C LYS A 87 -15.06 21.30 -11.41
N VAL A 88 -14.87 21.33 -10.10
CA VAL A 88 -15.94 21.47 -9.12
C VAL A 88 -15.68 22.71 -8.30
N THR A 89 -16.65 23.62 -8.23
CA THR A 89 -16.63 24.77 -7.32
C THR A 89 -17.69 24.58 -6.27
N ILE A 90 -17.31 24.69 -5.00
CA ILE A 90 -18.19 24.47 -3.86
C ILE A 90 -18.20 25.75 -3.03
N GLU A 91 -19.38 26.29 -2.75
CA GLU A 91 -19.54 27.42 -1.84
C GLU A 91 -19.56 26.97 -0.37
N ASN A 92 -19.41 27.92 0.56
CA ASN A 92 -19.49 27.63 1.99
C ASN A 92 -20.92 27.29 2.39
N GLY A 93 -21.15 26.04 2.76
CA GLY A 93 -22.46 25.48 3.06
C GLY A 93 -22.43 23.96 3.16
N LEU A 94 -21.61 23.33 2.32
CA LEU A 94 -21.44 21.88 2.30
C LEU A 94 -20.84 21.38 3.61
N VAL A 95 -21.50 20.43 4.25
CA VAL A 95 -21.12 19.80 5.53
C VAL A 95 -20.51 18.43 5.30
N THR A 96 -21.04 17.65 4.35
CA THR A 96 -20.62 16.26 4.14
C THR A 96 -20.46 15.94 2.66
N ILE A 97 -19.41 15.19 2.33
CA ILE A 97 -19.24 14.47 1.07
C ILE A 97 -19.24 12.99 1.41
N ASP A 98 -20.21 12.23 0.93
CA ASP A 98 -20.37 10.82 1.31
C ASP A 98 -19.55 9.86 0.45
N GLN A 99 -19.82 8.56 0.62
CA GLN A 99 -19.01 7.49 0.06
C GLN A 99 -19.04 7.54 -1.47
N ASN A 100 -17.86 7.37 -2.09
CA ASN A 100 -17.68 7.35 -3.55
C ASN A 100 -18.18 8.60 -4.30
N ALA A 101 -18.52 9.71 -3.63
CA ALA A 101 -19.18 10.85 -4.25
C ALA A 101 -18.54 11.34 -5.56
N PHE A 102 -17.20 11.31 -5.67
CA PHE A 102 -16.43 11.64 -6.87
C PHE A 102 -15.53 10.48 -7.34
N PHE A 103 -15.85 9.24 -6.98
CA PHE A 103 -15.07 8.06 -7.39
C PHE A 103 -14.95 7.97 -8.92
N GLU A 104 -13.74 7.75 -9.45
CA GLU A 104 -13.44 7.75 -10.90
C GLU A 104 -13.78 9.06 -11.65
N CYS A 105 -13.76 10.22 -10.99
CA CYS A 105 -13.68 11.52 -11.67
C CYS A 105 -12.28 11.76 -12.25
N ILE A 106 -11.86 10.92 -13.20
CA ILE A 106 -10.47 10.80 -13.67
C ILE A 106 -9.86 12.08 -14.26
N LYS A 107 -10.69 13.07 -14.64
CA LYS A 107 -10.26 14.35 -15.22
C LYS A 107 -10.30 15.53 -14.24
N LEU A 108 -10.76 15.33 -13.00
CA LEU A 108 -10.82 16.40 -12.00
C LEU A 108 -9.40 16.81 -11.65
N LYS A 109 -9.04 18.08 -11.89
CA LYS A 109 -7.64 18.57 -11.74
C LYS A 109 -7.35 19.21 -10.40
N GLU A 110 -8.33 19.92 -9.85
CA GLU A 110 -8.21 20.66 -8.61
C GLU A 110 -9.56 20.64 -7.90
N ILE A 111 -9.52 20.56 -6.56
CA ILE A 111 -10.69 20.77 -5.73
C ILE A 111 -10.34 21.61 -4.50
N LEU A 112 -11.16 22.64 -4.27
CA LEU A 112 -11.13 23.46 -3.07
C LEU A 112 -12.34 23.08 -2.21
N LEU A 113 -12.10 22.44 -1.08
CA LEU A 113 -13.16 22.03 -0.17
C LEU A 113 -13.51 23.19 0.79
N PRO A 114 -14.80 23.48 1.06
CA PRO A 114 -15.19 24.64 1.84
C PRO A 114 -14.90 24.46 3.33
N ALA A 115 -14.81 25.56 4.08
CA ALA A 115 -14.54 25.54 5.53
C ALA A 115 -15.72 25.03 6.37
N SER A 116 -16.90 24.92 5.77
CA SER A 116 -18.08 24.28 6.39
C SER A 116 -17.97 22.76 6.42
N LEU A 117 -17.11 22.16 5.59
CA LEU A 117 -17.03 20.71 5.42
C LEU A 117 -16.49 20.04 6.68
N LYS A 118 -17.22 19.04 7.18
CA LYS A 118 -16.88 18.23 8.36
C LYS A 118 -16.30 16.89 8.01
N THR A 119 -16.86 16.21 7.02
CA THR A 119 -16.56 14.81 6.73
C THR A 119 -16.32 14.60 5.26
N ILE A 120 -15.27 13.84 4.93
CA ILE A 120 -15.05 13.25 3.61
C ILE A 120 -15.18 11.74 3.76
N GLY A 121 -16.18 11.16 3.09
CA GLY A 121 -16.54 9.76 3.17
C GLY A 121 -15.56 8.82 2.47
N ASN A 122 -15.84 7.53 2.62
CA ASN A 122 -15.01 6.46 2.09
C ASN A 122 -14.89 6.56 0.58
N ALA A 123 -13.66 6.45 0.06
CA ALA A 123 -13.37 6.47 -1.38
C ALA A 123 -13.94 7.68 -2.14
N ALA A 124 -14.27 8.79 -1.45
CA ALA A 124 -14.94 9.95 -2.04
C ALA A 124 -14.24 10.50 -3.30
N PHE A 125 -12.90 10.54 -3.32
CA PHE A 125 -12.08 10.97 -4.46
C PHE A 125 -11.20 9.85 -5.02
N ARG A 126 -11.51 8.58 -4.72
CA ARG A 126 -10.70 7.45 -5.19
C ARG A 126 -10.61 7.45 -6.73
N ASN A 127 -9.43 7.14 -7.26
CA ASN A 127 -9.12 7.13 -8.69
C ASN A 127 -9.41 8.48 -9.39
N CYS A 128 -9.33 9.63 -8.69
CA CYS A 128 -9.26 10.94 -9.35
C CYS A 128 -7.86 11.16 -9.93
N GLU A 129 -7.54 10.42 -11.00
CA GLU A 129 -6.18 10.27 -11.52
C GLU A 129 -5.54 11.58 -11.99
N SER A 130 -6.31 12.58 -12.43
CA SER A 130 -5.79 13.89 -12.85
C SER A 130 -5.69 14.92 -11.72
N LEU A 131 -6.12 14.58 -10.49
CA LEU A 131 -6.14 15.53 -9.38
C LEU A 131 -4.70 15.88 -9.00
N GLU A 132 -4.28 17.14 -9.22
CA GLU A 132 -2.91 17.59 -8.97
C GLU A 132 -2.73 18.20 -7.58
N SER A 133 -3.77 18.84 -7.07
CA SER A 133 -3.78 19.46 -5.74
C SER A 133 -5.15 19.44 -5.10
N ALA A 134 -5.17 19.23 -3.79
CA ALA A 134 -6.35 19.36 -2.95
C ALA A 134 -6.02 20.17 -1.69
N VAL A 135 -6.95 21.05 -1.32
CA VAL A 135 -6.90 21.81 -0.07
C VAL A 135 -8.14 21.46 0.74
N ILE A 136 -7.90 20.80 1.87
CA ILE A 136 -8.93 20.45 2.84
C ILE A 136 -8.98 21.58 3.88
N SER A 137 -10.09 22.31 3.89
CA SER A 137 -10.22 23.51 4.71
C SER A 137 -10.40 23.21 6.19
N GLU A 138 -10.08 24.19 7.03
CA GLU A 138 -10.36 24.15 8.47
C GLU A 138 -11.86 23.90 8.70
N GLY A 139 -12.16 23.00 9.65
CA GLY A 139 -13.51 22.53 9.91
C GLY A 139 -13.66 21.03 9.64
N THR A 140 -12.90 20.47 8.69
CA THR A 140 -12.92 19.03 8.38
C THR A 140 -12.24 18.24 9.48
N GLU A 141 -12.93 17.21 9.96
CA GLU A 141 -12.57 16.42 11.14
C GLU A 141 -12.13 15.00 10.75
N THR A 142 -12.66 14.46 9.64
CA THR A 142 -12.47 13.06 9.26
C THR A 142 -12.15 12.87 7.77
N LEU A 143 -11.23 11.95 7.49
CA LEU A 143 -10.94 11.39 6.17
C LEU A 143 -11.26 9.90 6.16
N GLY A 144 -12.30 9.51 5.40
CA GLY A 144 -12.75 8.13 5.29
C GLY A 144 -11.78 7.21 4.54
N ASN A 145 -12.04 5.90 4.68
CA ASN A 145 -11.21 4.84 4.11
C ASN A 145 -11.00 5.05 2.61
N GLY A 146 -9.75 5.14 2.18
CA GLY A 146 -9.44 5.32 0.77
C GLY A 146 -9.91 6.63 0.14
N ALA A 147 -10.22 7.68 0.91
CA ALA A 147 -10.77 8.94 0.40
C ALA A 147 -10.05 9.49 -0.85
N PHE A 148 -8.72 9.46 -0.91
CA PHE A 148 -7.90 9.86 -2.06
C PHE A 148 -7.08 8.67 -2.62
N LEU A 149 -7.55 7.44 -2.44
CA LEU A 149 -6.86 6.23 -2.90
C LEU A 149 -6.60 6.32 -4.42
N ASN A 150 -5.36 6.07 -4.84
CA ASN A 150 -4.90 6.11 -6.23
C ASN A 150 -5.09 7.45 -6.96
N CYS A 151 -5.07 8.59 -6.25
CA CYS A 151 -4.89 9.89 -6.88
C CYS A 151 -3.42 10.06 -7.35
N HIS A 152 -3.03 9.33 -8.39
CA HIS A 152 -1.64 9.16 -8.80
C HIS A 152 -0.90 10.47 -9.14
N ASN A 153 -1.61 11.49 -9.63
CA ASN A 153 -1.02 12.80 -9.95
C ASN A 153 -1.13 13.82 -8.82
N LEU A 154 -1.67 13.47 -7.65
CA LEU A 154 -1.78 14.38 -6.51
C LEU A 154 -0.37 14.70 -6.02
N LYS A 155 0.07 15.94 -6.25
CA LYS A 155 1.42 16.43 -5.87
C LYS A 155 1.40 17.17 -4.54
N LYS A 156 0.27 17.81 -4.23
CA LYS A 156 0.11 18.67 -3.07
C LYS A 156 -1.20 18.38 -2.35
N LEU A 157 -1.13 18.20 -1.05
CA LEU A 157 -2.29 18.05 -0.17
C LEU A 157 -2.10 18.90 1.08
N SER A 158 -3.06 19.77 1.36
CA SER A 158 -3.11 20.53 2.61
C SER A 158 -4.21 19.99 3.51
N LEU A 159 -3.82 19.54 4.71
CA LEU A 159 -4.68 19.00 5.75
C LEU A 159 -4.92 20.07 6.83
N PRO A 160 -6.14 20.19 7.39
CA PRO A 160 -6.44 21.21 8.39
C PRO A 160 -5.97 20.84 9.79
N SER A 161 -5.95 21.83 10.69
CA SER A 161 -5.63 21.63 12.10
C SER A 161 -6.73 20.88 12.87
N THR A 162 -7.96 20.93 12.34
CA THR A 162 -9.15 20.25 12.88
C THR A 162 -9.21 18.76 12.58
N LEU A 163 -8.36 18.25 11.67
CA LEU A 163 -8.40 16.85 11.27
C LEU A 163 -7.97 15.96 12.43
N SER A 164 -8.88 15.12 12.91
CA SER A 164 -8.69 14.22 14.06
C SER A 164 -8.64 12.75 13.69
N GLU A 165 -9.17 12.38 12.52
CA GLU A 165 -9.26 11.00 12.08
C GLU A 165 -8.87 10.84 10.61
N ILE A 166 -8.01 9.87 10.34
CA ILE A 166 -7.60 9.45 9.00
C ILE A 166 -7.73 7.93 8.97
N GLU A 167 -8.73 7.45 8.23
CA GLU A 167 -8.97 6.02 8.11
C GLU A 167 -7.94 5.34 7.18
N PRO A 168 -7.81 4.01 7.26
CA PRO A 168 -6.87 3.26 6.44
C PRO A 168 -6.98 3.57 4.94
N ALA A 169 -5.84 3.51 4.25
CA ALA A 169 -5.73 3.76 2.81
C ALA A 169 -6.16 5.15 2.31
N ALA A 170 -6.54 6.10 3.19
CA ALA A 170 -7.04 7.42 2.77
C ALA A 170 -6.15 8.13 1.74
N LEU A 171 -4.83 7.95 1.84
CA LEU A 171 -3.83 8.54 0.92
C LEU A 171 -3.01 7.49 0.14
N ALA A 172 -3.39 6.21 0.21
CA ALA A 172 -2.66 5.14 -0.44
C ALA A 172 -2.61 5.31 -1.96
N GLY A 173 -1.50 4.96 -2.61
CA GLY A 173 -1.37 5.07 -4.06
C GLY A 173 -1.28 6.51 -4.60
N CYS A 174 -1.22 7.54 -3.74
CA CYS A 174 -0.86 8.91 -4.12
C CYS A 174 0.64 9.00 -4.44
N SER A 175 1.05 8.35 -5.54
CA SER A 175 2.45 8.07 -5.89
C SER A 175 3.28 9.31 -6.26
N SER A 176 2.63 10.46 -6.50
CA SER A 176 3.28 11.73 -6.79
C SER A 176 3.25 12.74 -5.64
N LEU A 177 2.62 12.40 -4.50
CA LEU A 177 2.42 13.33 -3.40
C LEU A 177 3.75 13.63 -2.72
N ASP A 178 4.21 14.88 -2.80
CA ASP A 178 5.50 15.35 -2.28
C ASP A 178 5.28 16.49 -1.26
N ASP A 179 4.36 17.41 -1.56
CA ASP A 179 4.00 18.54 -0.70
C ASP A 179 2.78 18.21 0.17
N LEU A 180 2.99 17.37 1.19
CA LEU A 180 1.99 17.13 2.25
C LEU A 180 2.16 18.15 3.37
N ILE A 181 1.17 19.02 3.52
CA ILE A 181 1.16 20.11 4.50
C ILE A 181 0.08 19.83 5.53
N LEU A 182 0.42 20.02 6.81
CA LEU A 182 -0.52 20.02 7.92
C LEU A 182 -0.59 21.44 8.48
N SER A 183 -1.77 22.04 8.52
CA SER A 183 -1.99 23.35 9.15
C SER A 183 -1.48 23.35 10.59
N ASN A 184 -0.95 24.51 11.02
CA ASN A 184 -0.19 24.65 12.27
C ASN A 184 -0.91 24.08 13.50
N GLU A 185 -0.13 23.43 14.37
CA GLU A 185 -0.53 22.91 15.68
C GLU A 185 -1.73 21.93 15.68
N ASN A 186 -1.87 21.10 14.64
CA ASN A 186 -2.81 19.97 14.71
C ASN A 186 -2.53 19.12 15.99
N PRO A 187 -3.54 18.89 16.86
CA PRO A 187 -3.34 18.20 18.13
C PRO A 187 -3.35 16.67 18.02
N TYR A 188 -3.66 16.12 16.84
CA TYR A 188 -3.82 14.69 16.58
C TYR A 188 -2.70 14.11 15.70
N PHE A 189 -2.12 14.91 14.82
CA PHE A 189 -1.12 14.48 13.86
C PHE A 189 0.08 15.42 13.81
N THR A 190 1.18 14.92 13.24
CA THR A 190 2.36 15.71 12.93
C THR A 190 3.02 15.19 11.65
N ILE A 191 3.69 16.07 10.92
CA ILE A 191 4.45 15.70 9.73
C ILE A 191 5.93 15.92 10.03
N SER A 192 6.73 14.90 9.73
CA SER A 192 8.18 15.01 9.72
C SER A 192 8.72 14.27 8.51
N ASP A 193 9.56 14.95 7.73
CA ASP A 193 10.24 14.34 6.58
C ASP A 193 9.26 13.63 5.62
N GLY A 194 8.15 14.30 5.25
CA GLY A 194 7.14 13.74 4.32
C GLY A 194 6.36 12.53 4.86
N MET A 195 6.55 12.18 6.13
CA MET A 195 5.80 11.14 6.83
C MET A 195 4.83 11.79 7.80
N LEU A 196 3.58 11.31 7.76
CA LEU A 196 2.50 11.70 8.65
C LEU A 196 2.40 10.69 9.79
N PHE A 197 2.48 11.20 11.01
CA PHE A 197 2.41 10.42 12.24
C PHE A 197 1.22 10.89 13.09
N ASP A 198 0.82 10.05 14.03
CA ASP A 198 0.06 10.52 15.19
C ASP A 198 0.85 11.56 16.00
N LYS A 199 0.16 12.29 16.88
CA LYS A 199 0.75 13.38 17.65
C LYS A 199 1.94 12.94 18.51
N ASP A 200 1.84 11.74 19.06
CA ASP A 200 2.82 11.19 20.00
C ASP A 200 4.02 10.52 19.30
N LEU A 201 4.05 10.51 17.95
CA LEU A 201 5.07 9.84 17.14
C LEU A 201 5.18 8.34 17.43
N THR A 202 4.07 7.69 17.77
CA THR A 202 4.00 6.24 18.02
C THR A 202 3.50 5.46 16.80
N LYS A 203 2.81 6.11 15.87
CA LYS A 203 2.22 5.49 14.68
C LYS A 203 2.57 6.25 13.42
N LEU A 204 3.10 5.54 12.43
CA LEU A 204 3.25 6.06 11.07
C LEU A 204 1.96 5.78 10.28
N VAL A 205 1.22 6.84 9.97
CA VAL A 205 -0.08 6.77 9.28
C VAL A 205 0.10 6.76 7.77
N TYR A 206 1.03 7.57 7.25
CA TYR A 206 1.28 7.69 5.81
C TYR A 206 2.71 8.15 5.54
N CYS A 207 3.31 7.66 4.46
CA CYS A 207 4.57 8.13 3.92
C CYS A 207 4.38 8.61 2.48
N SER A 208 4.86 9.82 2.20
CA SER A 208 4.96 10.34 0.84
C SER A 208 5.79 9.41 -0.05
N ALA A 209 5.24 9.09 -1.22
CA ALA A 209 5.80 8.15 -2.19
C ALA A 209 6.97 8.72 -3.02
N CYS A 210 7.34 9.98 -2.81
CA CYS A 210 8.34 10.65 -3.65
C CYS A 210 9.78 10.24 -3.33
N LYS A 211 10.01 9.59 -2.18
CA LYS A 211 11.35 9.30 -1.65
C LYS A 211 11.90 7.96 -2.08
N ASP A 212 13.23 7.90 -2.23
CA ASP A 212 13.96 6.66 -2.49
C ASP A 212 14.46 5.97 -1.21
N SER A 213 14.37 6.65 -0.08
CA SER A 213 14.78 6.16 1.22
C SER A 213 13.88 6.75 2.32
N ALA A 214 13.61 5.96 3.35
CA ALA A 214 12.84 6.37 4.53
C ALA A 214 13.55 5.94 5.82
N ILE A 215 13.68 6.86 6.76
CA ILE A 215 14.21 6.59 8.10
C ILE A 215 13.07 6.84 9.09
N ILE A 216 12.48 5.76 9.59
CA ILE A 216 11.41 5.87 10.58
C ILE A 216 12.03 6.21 11.95
N PRO A 217 11.60 7.28 12.63
CA PRO A 217 12.17 7.70 13.91
C PRO A 217 12.00 6.68 15.04
N GLU A 218 12.97 6.65 15.98
CA GLU A 218 12.80 5.94 17.26
C GLU A 218 11.63 6.53 18.05
N GLY A 219 10.84 5.65 18.67
CA GLY A 219 9.56 5.99 19.32
C GLY A 219 8.35 5.46 18.53
N VAL A 220 8.47 5.31 17.21
CA VAL A 220 7.41 4.71 16.39
C VAL A 220 7.29 3.22 16.74
N GLU A 221 6.08 2.81 17.11
CA GLU A 221 5.73 1.45 17.52
C GLU A 221 4.90 0.72 16.46
N GLU A 222 4.19 1.44 15.59
CA GLU A 222 3.32 0.86 14.56
C GLU A 222 3.51 1.54 13.20
N ILE A 223 3.62 0.73 12.14
CA ILE A 223 3.40 1.16 10.75
C ILE A 223 1.98 0.75 10.38
N CYS A 224 1.10 1.72 10.17
CA CYS A 224 -0.33 1.49 9.93
C CYS A 224 -0.63 0.95 8.54
N ASP A 225 -1.85 0.45 8.36
CA ASP A 225 -2.31 -0.12 7.09
C ASP A 225 -2.06 0.85 5.94
N TYR A 226 -1.45 0.34 4.86
CA TYR A 226 -1.13 1.11 3.66
C TYR A 226 -0.18 2.31 3.84
N ALA A 227 0.55 2.43 4.96
CA ALA A 227 1.38 3.61 5.23
C ALA A 227 2.40 3.94 4.12
N PHE A 228 3.02 2.94 3.50
CA PHE A 228 3.92 3.07 2.34
C PHE A 228 3.28 2.65 1.00
N ALA A 229 1.97 2.44 0.96
CA ALA A 229 1.31 1.94 -0.25
C ALA A 229 1.48 2.90 -1.44
N GLY A 230 2.10 2.42 -2.51
CA GLY A 230 2.40 3.20 -3.71
C GLY A 230 3.70 3.99 -3.64
N CYS A 231 4.56 3.77 -2.63
CA CYS A 231 5.93 4.30 -2.57
C CYS A 231 6.84 3.61 -3.62
N THR A 232 6.51 3.76 -4.90
CA THR A 232 7.15 3.08 -6.04
C THR A 232 8.62 3.44 -6.25
N LYS A 233 9.11 4.51 -5.61
CA LYS A 233 10.51 4.97 -5.68
C LYS A 233 11.35 4.45 -4.52
N LEU A 234 10.73 3.98 -3.44
CA LEU A 234 11.40 3.60 -2.20
C LEU A 234 12.28 2.37 -2.44
N LYS A 235 13.56 2.48 -2.10
CA LYS A 235 14.57 1.42 -2.24
C LYS A 235 15.09 0.93 -0.90
N ASN A 236 15.18 1.85 0.07
CA ASN A 236 15.78 1.57 1.36
C ASN A 236 14.86 2.07 2.47
N ILE A 237 14.74 1.27 3.52
CA ILE A 237 14.03 1.68 4.73
C ILE A 237 14.85 1.34 5.97
N THR A 238 14.87 2.26 6.93
CA THR A 238 15.41 2.04 8.26
C THR A 238 14.27 2.03 9.25
N LEU A 239 14.09 0.90 9.93
CA LEU A 239 13.06 0.69 10.96
C LEU A 239 13.65 0.92 12.36
N PRO A 240 12.89 1.51 13.31
CA PRO A 240 13.37 1.78 14.65
C PRO A 240 13.27 0.54 15.53
N LYS A 241 14.08 0.48 16.58
CA LYS A 241 14.02 -0.63 17.55
C LYS A 241 12.73 -0.65 18.36
N SER A 242 12.05 0.48 18.47
CA SER A 242 10.74 0.60 19.12
C SER A 242 9.59 -0.05 18.35
N LEU A 243 9.79 -0.40 17.07
CA LEU A 243 8.73 -0.95 16.23
C LEU A 243 8.22 -2.28 16.81
N LYS A 244 6.91 -2.40 16.94
CA LYS A 244 6.21 -3.58 17.45
C LYS A 244 5.30 -4.19 16.39
N LYS A 245 4.74 -3.37 15.49
CA LYS A 245 3.74 -3.83 14.53
C LYS A 245 3.91 -3.21 13.14
N ILE A 246 3.72 -4.02 12.11
CA ILE A 246 3.49 -3.61 10.73
C ILE A 246 2.13 -4.15 10.30
N SER A 247 1.21 -3.25 9.96
CA SER A 247 -0.16 -3.58 9.61
C SER A 247 -0.31 -3.94 8.12
N SER A 248 -1.50 -4.35 7.70
CA SER A 248 -1.72 -4.99 6.39
C SER A 248 -1.46 -4.03 5.23
N TYR A 249 -0.90 -4.55 4.14
CA TYR A 249 -0.66 -3.79 2.91
C TYR A 249 0.22 -2.54 3.12
N SER A 250 0.95 -2.46 4.24
CA SER A 250 1.77 -1.30 4.58
C SER A 250 2.74 -0.96 3.45
N PHE A 251 3.25 -1.96 2.74
CA PHE A 251 4.23 -1.80 1.67
C PHE A 251 3.67 -2.13 0.28
N ARG A 252 2.34 -1.99 0.11
CA ARG A 252 1.67 -2.31 -1.14
C ARG A 252 2.26 -1.55 -2.34
N ASN A 253 2.54 -2.20 -3.47
CA ASN A 253 3.12 -1.59 -4.67
C ASN A 253 4.44 -0.81 -4.42
N THR A 254 5.29 -1.27 -3.48
CA THR A 254 6.63 -0.71 -3.23
C THR A 254 7.71 -1.40 -4.07
N ASN A 255 7.52 -1.40 -5.39
CA ASN A 255 8.20 -2.29 -6.35
C ASN A 255 9.74 -2.20 -6.42
N LEU A 256 10.36 -1.20 -5.78
CA LEU A 256 11.82 -1.03 -5.75
C LEU A 256 12.45 -1.33 -4.39
N LEU A 257 11.63 -1.60 -3.36
CA LEU A 257 12.10 -1.97 -2.03
C LEU A 257 12.52 -3.44 -2.08
N THR A 258 13.79 -3.74 -1.85
CA THR A 258 14.32 -5.11 -1.97
C THR A 258 14.66 -5.75 -0.64
N ASP A 259 15.25 -4.95 0.27
CA ASP A 259 15.79 -5.41 1.54
C ASP A 259 15.16 -4.62 2.69
N VAL A 260 14.44 -5.33 3.57
CA VAL A 260 13.87 -4.77 4.80
C VAL A 260 14.38 -5.57 5.98
N TYR A 261 15.04 -4.89 6.91
CA TYR A 261 15.54 -5.49 8.16
C TYR A 261 14.55 -5.21 9.28
N LEU A 262 13.87 -6.26 9.74
CA LEU A 262 12.88 -6.15 10.80
C LEU A 262 13.56 -6.18 12.19
N PRO A 263 13.17 -5.30 13.12
CA PRO A 263 13.50 -5.45 14.53
C PRO A 263 12.94 -6.74 15.13
N ASP A 264 13.58 -7.22 16.19
CA ASP A 264 13.17 -8.44 16.89
C ASP A 264 11.77 -8.29 17.50
N GLY A 265 10.88 -9.25 17.22
CA GLY A 265 9.55 -9.32 17.84
C GLY A 265 8.48 -8.44 17.20
N VAL A 266 8.74 -7.88 16.01
CA VAL A 266 7.73 -7.15 15.24
C VAL A 266 6.66 -8.12 14.73
N GLU A 267 5.41 -7.84 15.05
CA GLU A 267 4.23 -8.49 14.48
C GLU A 267 3.95 -7.92 13.09
N VAL A 268 3.79 -8.78 12.09
CA VAL A 268 3.44 -8.40 10.73
C VAL A 268 2.08 -9.01 10.40
N ASP A 269 1.07 -8.16 10.20
CA ASP A 269 -0.24 -8.61 9.73
C ASP A 269 -0.09 -9.21 8.32
N GLY A 270 -0.95 -10.19 7.97
CA GLY A 270 -0.81 -11.01 6.75
C GLY A 270 -0.86 -10.22 5.44
N ASP A 271 0.25 -9.59 5.08
CA ASP A 271 0.43 -8.85 3.84
C ASP A 271 0.89 -9.81 2.73
N PRO A 272 0.06 -10.06 1.70
CA PRO A 272 0.43 -10.95 0.61
C PRO A 272 1.64 -10.45 -0.21
N GLU A 273 1.98 -9.16 -0.19
CA GLU A 273 3.13 -8.65 -0.95
C GLU A 273 4.48 -8.92 -0.29
N PHE A 274 4.50 -9.19 1.02
CA PHE A 274 5.67 -9.70 1.72
C PHE A 274 5.98 -11.17 1.34
N VAL A 275 5.08 -11.82 0.59
CA VAL A 275 5.18 -13.25 0.25
C VAL A 275 5.80 -13.47 -1.14
N ASP A 276 5.67 -12.53 -2.08
CA ASP A 276 5.89 -12.85 -3.50
C ASP A 276 7.11 -12.22 -4.20
N ASP A 277 7.75 -11.13 -3.75
CA ASP A 277 8.93 -10.58 -4.50
C ASP A 277 9.96 -9.77 -3.70
N THR A 278 9.78 -9.56 -2.38
CA THR A 278 10.70 -8.77 -1.57
C THR A 278 11.48 -9.68 -0.61
N CYS A 279 12.80 -9.57 -0.58
CA CYS A 279 13.64 -10.32 0.37
C CYS A 279 13.55 -9.67 1.75
N ILE A 280 12.44 -9.87 2.46
CA ILE A 280 12.31 -9.41 3.85
C ILE A 280 13.17 -10.30 4.74
N HIS A 281 14.21 -9.72 5.33
CA HIS A 281 15.07 -10.39 6.27
C HIS A 281 14.42 -10.34 7.66
N LEU A 282 13.67 -11.39 8.00
CA LEU A 282 13.16 -11.62 9.36
C LEU A 282 14.33 -12.01 10.26
N ASN A 283 14.79 -11.09 11.11
CA ASN A 283 15.71 -11.41 12.20
C ASN A 283 14.93 -11.25 13.52
N GLY A 284 14.76 -12.35 14.24
CA GLY A 284 14.03 -12.39 15.50
C GLY A 284 14.84 -13.13 16.56
N SER A 285 15.28 -12.43 17.61
CA SER A 285 15.93 -13.04 18.76
C SER A 285 14.92 -13.72 19.70
N ARG A 286 14.82 -15.04 19.59
CA ARG A 286 14.75 -16.04 20.69
C ARG A 286 14.30 -17.39 20.13
N GLY A 287 15.26 -18.26 19.83
CA GLY A 287 15.23 -19.67 20.24
C GLY A 287 14.08 -20.60 19.84
N GLU A 288 13.21 -20.27 18.90
CA GLU A 288 12.22 -21.23 18.36
C GLU A 288 12.23 -21.26 16.82
N MET A 289 12.28 -22.48 16.28
CA MET A 289 12.08 -22.75 14.86
C MET A 289 10.58 -22.78 14.58
N THR A 290 10.03 -21.76 13.93
CA THR A 290 8.63 -21.75 13.53
C THR A 290 8.52 -22.05 12.03
N PHE A 291 7.89 -23.18 11.70
CA PHE A 291 7.60 -23.58 10.32
C PHE A 291 6.20 -23.07 9.95
N TYR A 292 6.07 -22.36 8.83
CA TYR A 292 4.77 -22.04 8.23
C TYR A 292 4.48 -23.06 7.12
N PRO A 293 3.67 -24.10 7.34
CA PRO A 293 3.19 -24.93 6.24
C PRO A 293 2.11 -24.15 5.49
N ARG A 294 2.25 -23.97 4.18
CA ARG A 294 1.10 -23.65 3.32
C ARG A 294 0.73 -24.87 2.49
N GLU A 295 -0.55 -25.21 2.58
CA GLU A 295 -1.21 -26.17 1.69
C GLU A 295 -1.34 -25.54 0.30
N THR A 296 -0.34 -25.70 -0.56
CA THR A 296 -0.48 -25.73 -2.04
C THR A 296 0.84 -26.17 -2.67
N PRO A 297 0.82 -26.95 -3.76
CA PRO A 297 2.02 -27.51 -4.35
C PRO A 297 2.67 -26.46 -5.26
N TYR A 298 4.01 -26.41 -5.26
CA TYR A 298 4.87 -25.60 -6.13
C TYR A 298 5.17 -24.17 -5.67
N ASN A 299 6.11 -24.05 -4.71
CA ASN A 299 7.29 -23.18 -4.71
C ASN A 299 7.73 -22.98 -3.25
N GLU A 300 8.79 -23.67 -2.84
CA GLU A 300 9.28 -23.63 -1.46
C GLU A 300 10.55 -22.77 -1.39
N CYS A 301 10.47 -21.58 -0.77
CA CYS A 301 11.62 -20.84 -0.26
C CYS A 301 11.71 -21.08 1.25
N PHE A 302 12.85 -21.60 1.72
CA PHE A 302 13.12 -21.79 3.15
C PHE A 302 14.05 -20.70 3.65
N MET A 303 13.71 -20.03 4.75
CA MET A 303 14.58 -19.07 5.42
C MET A 303 15.08 -19.67 6.75
N LEU A 304 16.40 -19.80 6.90
CA LEU A 304 17.03 -20.26 8.15
C LEU A 304 17.64 -19.06 8.87
N VAL A 305 17.04 -18.68 9.99
CA VAL A 305 17.49 -17.57 10.85
C VAL A 305 18.30 -18.14 12.01
N PHE A 306 19.55 -17.69 12.17
CA PHE A 306 20.38 -17.98 13.35
C PHE A 306 20.79 -16.67 14.03
N ASP A 307 20.68 -16.66 15.36
CA ASP A 307 20.79 -15.48 16.22
C ASP A 307 22.09 -14.66 16.04
N ARG A 308 21.95 -13.34 16.18
CA ARG A 308 22.93 -12.24 16.09
C ARG A 308 24.01 -12.37 15.01
N ASP A 309 23.57 -12.37 13.74
CA ASP A 309 24.29 -11.80 12.57
C ASP A 309 24.25 -12.66 11.29
N PHE A 310 23.27 -13.56 11.10
CA PHE A 310 23.19 -14.33 9.83
C PHE A 310 21.77 -14.54 9.29
N SER A 311 21.56 -14.09 8.05
CA SER A 311 20.50 -14.57 7.15
C SER A 311 21.11 -15.40 6.02
N ILE A 312 20.53 -16.56 5.72
CA ILE A 312 20.89 -17.36 4.54
C ILE A 312 19.68 -17.35 3.61
N MET A 313 19.84 -16.75 2.43
CA MET A 313 18.84 -16.78 1.37
C MET A 313 19.10 -17.94 0.41
N PHE A 314 18.03 -18.65 0.05
CA PHE A 314 18.04 -19.58 -1.07
C PHE A 314 17.33 -18.88 -2.24
N ASP A 315 18.11 -18.31 -3.15
CA ASP A 315 17.59 -17.66 -4.36
C ASP A 315 17.33 -18.73 -5.43
N HIS A 316 16.07 -18.95 -5.78
CA HIS A 316 15.70 -19.69 -6.97
C HIS A 316 15.51 -18.74 -8.15
N LYS A 317 16.59 -18.44 -8.86
CA LYS A 317 16.45 -17.99 -10.26
C LYS A 317 15.99 -19.17 -11.12
N PRO A 318 15.04 -18.94 -12.04
CA PRO A 318 14.49 -20.00 -12.87
C PRO A 318 15.63 -20.58 -13.71
N LYS A 319 15.95 -21.85 -13.44
CA LYS A 319 17.01 -22.69 -14.03
C LYS A 319 18.44 -22.45 -13.48
N TYR A 320 18.77 -23.25 -12.44
CA TYR A 320 20.11 -23.73 -12.08
C TYR A 320 21.10 -22.76 -11.42
N ALA A 321 20.94 -22.48 -10.12
CA ALA A 321 22.05 -22.32 -9.16
C ALA A 321 21.53 -22.18 -7.72
N LEU A 322 22.02 -23.00 -6.79
CA LEU A 322 21.97 -22.67 -5.36
C LEU A 322 23.10 -21.65 -5.09
N ILE A 323 22.78 -20.36 -5.00
CA ILE A 323 23.77 -19.32 -4.71
C ILE A 323 23.81 -19.08 -3.20
N PHE A 324 24.87 -19.55 -2.54
CA PHE A 324 25.18 -19.13 -1.16
C PHE A 324 25.79 -17.73 -1.20
N ARG A 325 25.01 -16.68 -0.91
CA ARG A 325 25.56 -15.35 -0.59
C ARG A 325 25.73 -15.23 0.92
N MET A 326 26.99 -15.24 1.37
CA MET A 326 27.35 -14.99 2.76
C MET A 326 28.12 -13.67 2.82
N TYR A 327 27.59 -12.68 3.52
CA TYR A 327 28.30 -11.43 3.80
C TYR A 327 29.03 -11.57 5.14
N PHE A 328 30.36 -11.42 5.13
CA PHE A 328 31.17 -11.38 6.34
C PHE A 328 31.75 -9.98 6.48
N ALA A 329 31.16 -9.16 7.34
CA ALA A 329 31.77 -7.90 7.76
C ALA A 329 32.25 -8.02 9.21
N GLY A 330 33.58 -8.10 9.39
CA GLY A 330 34.22 -7.71 10.67
C GLY A 330 34.26 -8.70 11.83
N ILE A 331 34.00 -10.00 11.66
CA ILE A 331 34.02 -10.97 12.78
C ILE A 331 35.15 -12.00 12.65
N GLU A 332 36.09 -12.00 13.60
CA GLU A 332 37.04 -13.09 13.83
C GLU A 332 36.28 -14.37 14.23
N GLY A 333 36.49 -15.48 13.50
CA GLY A 333 35.87 -16.79 13.81
C GLY A 333 34.65 -17.19 12.96
N ALA A 334 34.13 -16.30 12.11
CA ALA A 334 33.04 -16.64 11.20
C ALA A 334 33.40 -17.81 10.25
N ALA A 335 34.64 -17.84 9.75
CA ALA A 335 35.16 -18.94 8.94
C ALA A 335 35.18 -20.29 9.71
N GLU A 336 35.39 -20.26 11.03
CA GLU A 336 35.45 -21.47 11.87
C GLU A 336 34.04 -22.00 12.19
N TYR A 337 33.08 -21.10 12.40
CA TYR A 337 31.66 -21.46 12.56
C TYR A 337 31.06 -22.08 11.29
N VAL A 338 31.36 -21.51 10.12
CA VAL A 338 30.92 -22.08 8.84
C VAL A 338 31.55 -23.45 8.64
N LYS A 339 32.86 -23.62 8.86
CA LYS A 339 33.53 -24.93 8.81
C LYS A 339 32.88 -25.96 9.74
N LYS A 340 32.41 -25.56 10.92
CA LYS A 340 31.78 -26.44 11.92
C LYS A 340 30.35 -26.87 11.54
N ASN A 341 29.61 -26.03 10.81
CA ASN A 341 28.20 -26.25 10.46
C ASN A 341 27.94 -26.61 8.99
N PHE A 342 28.97 -26.54 8.14
CA PHE A 342 28.91 -26.81 6.70
C PHE A 342 28.28 -28.18 6.36
N ALA A 343 28.58 -29.21 7.15
CA ALA A 343 28.04 -30.56 6.96
C ALA A 343 26.51 -30.62 7.10
N LYS A 344 25.95 -29.79 8.00
CA LYS A 344 24.51 -29.73 8.26
C LYS A 344 23.81 -28.99 7.11
N MET A 345 24.42 -27.90 6.63
CA MET A 345 23.93 -27.13 5.49
C MET A 345 23.92 -27.94 4.18
N ILE A 346 24.99 -28.70 3.91
CA ILE A 346 25.02 -29.60 2.74
C ILE A 346 24.05 -30.77 2.91
N GLY A 347 23.89 -31.31 4.12
CA GLY A 347 22.92 -32.39 4.37
C GLY A 347 21.50 -32.01 3.98
N MET A 348 21.11 -30.76 4.26
CA MET A 348 19.79 -30.23 3.89
C MET A 348 19.67 -29.96 2.39
N ALA A 349 20.76 -29.56 1.73
CA ALA A 349 20.78 -29.40 0.27
C ALA A 349 20.66 -30.76 -0.43
N VAL A 350 21.40 -31.78 0.02
CA VAL A 350 21.41 -33.13 -0.57
C VAL A 350 20.05 -33.82 -0.49
N GLU A 351 19.28 -33.61 0.58
CA GLU A 351 17.94 -34.19 0.75
C GLU A 351 16.90 -33.62 -0.25
N ASN A 352 17.17 -32.45 -0.86
CA ASN A 352 16.23 -31.73 -1.74
C ASN A 352 16.83 -31.22 -3.08
N SER A 353 18.01 -31.69 -3.51
CA SER A 353 18.73 -31.17 -4.70
C SER A 353 19.00 -32.24 -5.76
N ASP A 354 19.28 -31.83 -7.00
CA ASP A 354 19.74 -32.72 -8.08
C ASP A 354 21.25 -33.05 -8.02
N VAL A 355 21.66 -34.06 -8.80
CA VAL A 355 23.04 -34.59 -8.83
C VAL A 355 24.08 -33.55 -9.25
N ASP A 356 23.75 -32.66 -10.19
CA ASP A 356 24.70 -31.66 -10.70
C ASP A 356 24.96 -30.55 -9.69
N THR A 357 23.94 -30.19 -8.91
CA THR A 357 24.06 -29.25 -7.79
C THR A 357 24.96 -29.80 -6.69
N VAL A 358 24.76 -31.08 -6.31
CA VAL A 358 25.64 -31.75 -5.35
C VAL A 358 27.09 -31.83 -5.87
N ARG A 359 27.30 -32.07 -7.16
CA ARG A 359 28.64 -32.10 -7.76
C ARG A 359 29.39 -30.77 -7.60
N LYS A 360 28.72 -29.64 -7.88
CA LYS A 360 29.32 -28.29 -7.72
C LYS A 360 29.68 -27.98 -6.27
N VAL A 361 28.88 -28.44 -5.32
CA VAL A 361 29.18 -28.28 -3.89
C VAL A 361 30.43 -29.08 -3.49
N LEU A 362 30.63 -30.27 -4.06
CA LEU A 362 31.82 -31.09 -3.79
C LEU A 362 33.10 -30.47 -4.37
N GLU A 363 33.03 -29.63 -5.39
CA GLU A 363 34.18 -28.92 -5.95
C GLU A 363 34.78 -27.87 -4.99
N LEU A 364 34.07 -27.50 -3.90
CA LEU A 364 34.55 -26.61 -2.83
C LEU A 364 35.50 -27.35 -1.86
N ARG A 365 36.60 -27.87 -2.40
CA ARG A 365 37.52 -28.83 -1.76
C ARG A 365 38.02 -28.47 -0.35
N GLU A 366 38.15 -27.20 -0.01
CA GLU A 366 38.66 -26.76 1.30
C GLU A 366 37.68 -26.98 2.48
N MET A 367 36.40 -27.20 2.20
CA MET A 367 35.34 -27.31 3.22
C MET A 367 34.74 -28.72 3.31
N VAL A 368 35.04 -29.59 2.35
CA VAL A 368 34.49 -30.94 2.22
C VAL A 368 35.46 -31.97 2.83
N THR A 369 35.27 -32.26 4.12
CA THR A 369 36.09 -33.23 4.85
C THR A 369 35.57 -34.67 4.69
N LYS A 370 36.46 -35.66 4.80
CA LYS A 370 36.11 -37.10 4.77
C LYS A 370 35.01 -37.48 5.78
N ARG A 371 35.02 -36.84 6.95
CA ARG A 371 34.00 -37.03 8.01
C ARG A 371 32.62 -36.53 7.58
N ASN A 372 32.56 -35.40 6.89
CA ASN A 372 31.30 -34.79 6.44
C ASN A 372 30.72 -35.58 5.26
N VAL A 373 31.56 -36.00 4.30
CA VAL A 373 31.11 -36.82 3.16
C VAL A 373 30.54 -38.16 3.62
N LYS A 374 31.17 -38.83 4.61
CA LYS A 374 30.62 -40.08 5.17
C LYS A 374 29.20 -39.91 5.73
N ARG A 375 28.95 -38.82 6.48
CA ARG A 375 27.60 -38.52 7.01
C ARG A 375 26.58 -38.22 5.91
N LEU A 376 27.01 -37.62 4.80
CA LEU A 376 26.13 -37.34 3.66
C LEU A 376 25.77 -38.63 2.91
N ILE A 377 26.70 -39.57 2.76
CA ILE A 377 26.44 -40.89 2.18
C ILE A 377 25.37 -41.63 2.98
N GLU A 378 25.48 -41.63 4.32
CA GLU A 378 24.51 -42.25 5.24
C GLU A 378 23.11 -41.63 5.12
N LYS A 379 23.00 -40.32 4.84
CA LYS A 379 21.72 -39.62 4.64
C LYS A 379 21.14 -39.76 3.24
N ALA A 380 21.99 -39.95 2.23
CA ALA A 380 21.59 -40.10 0.84
C ALA A 380 21.16 -41.54 0.47
N GLU A 381 21.02 -42.45 1.44
CA GLU A 381 20.67 -43.86 1.21
C GLU A 381 19.39 -44.05 0.37
N TYR A 382 18.46 -43.09 0.42
CA TYR A 382 17.21 -43.11 -0.34
C TYR A 382 17.28 -42.43 -1.72
N CYS A 383 18.43 -41.87 -2.11
CA CYS A 383 18.65 -41.22 -3.41
C CYS A 383 19.89 -41.80 -4.11
N GLU A 384 19.69 -42.89 -4.86
CA GLU A 384 20.76 -43.68 -5.49
C GLU A 384 21.76 -42.85 -6.32
N PRO A 385 21.35 -41.88 -7.18
CA PRO A 385 22.29 -41.10 -8.00
C PRO A 385 23.21 -40.20 -7.17
N ILE A 386 22.69 -39.61 -6.10
CA ILE A 386 23.46 -38.74 -5.21
C ILE A 386 24.34 -39.57 -4.27
N HIS A 387 23.81 -40.69 -3.76
CA HIS A 387 24.58 -41.66 -2.99
C HIS A 387 25.80 -42.17 -3.78
N TYR A 388 25.61 -42.51 -5.06
CA TYR A 388 26.69 -42.94 -5.95
C TYR A 388 27.73 -41.83 -6.14
N LEU A 389 27.30 -40.60 -6.45
CA LEU A 389 28.20 -39.44 -6.62
C LEU A 389 29.04 -39.19 -5.35
N LEU A 390 28.41 -39.18 -4.18
CA LEU A 390 29.08 -38.95 -2.90
C LEU A 390 30.07 -40.08 -2.56
N THR A 391 29.71 -41.33 -2.89
CA THR A 391 30.56 -42.51 -2.70
C THR A 391 31.79 -42.48 -3.61
N GLU A 392 31.64 -42.11 -4.88
CA GLU A 392 32.77 -41.91 -5.79
C GLU A 392 33.66 -40.75 -5.36
N TYR A 393 33.05 -39.62 -4.95
CA TYR A 393 33.82 -38.48 -4.44
C TYR A 393 34.60 -38.82 -3.17
N ALA A 394 34.03 -39.61 -2.25
CA ALA A 394 34.69 -40.07 -1.03
C ALA A 394 35.96 -40.90 -1.30
N LYS A 395 36.07 -41.58 -2.46
CA LYS A 395 37.30 -42.28 -2.87
C LYS A 395 38.42 -41.32 -3.27
N THR A 396 38.09 -40.09 -3.64
CA THR A 396 39.06 -39.05 -4.03
C THR A 396 39.62 -38.27 -2.84
N LEU A 397 39.06 -38.46 -1.64
CA LEU A 397 39.46 -37.87 -0.35
C LEU A 397 40.19 -38.89 0.54
#